data_AF-A0A522UBY9-F1
#
_entry.id   AF-A0A522UBY9-F1
#
_cell.length_a   1.000
_cell.length_b   1.000
_cell.length_c   1.000
_cell.angle_alpha   90.00
_cell.angle_beta   90.00
_cell.angle_gamma   90.00
#
_symmetry.space_group_name_H-M   'P 1'
#
loop_
_entity.id
_entity.type
_entity.pdbx_description
1 polymer ?
#
loop_
_entity_poly.entity_id
_entity_poly.type
_entity_poly.pdbx_seq_one_letter_code
_entity_poly.pdbx_strand_id
1 'polypeptide(L)'
;MNKRNIVLVIFSVIFLIAITFVMYKQSVKDVEQPIAEQTPIAQEEVQKTDFGSELPSDFPTDIPTEEGVEVEQSYSLNYEGQKQLTIVFPATKTVKENYTLYADFLEKQNWIVSN
;
A
#
# COMPACT_ATOMS: atom_id res chain seq x y z
N MET A 1 -19.82 -35.95 -41.11
CA MET A 1 -18.67 -36.12 -40.19
C MET A 1 -18.66 -37.54 -39.68
N ASN A 2 -17.61 -38.31 -39.93
CA ASN A 2 -17.59 -39.74 -39.58
C ASN A 2 -17.60 -39.91 -38.06
N LYS A 3 -18.26 -40.94 -37.53
CA LYS A 3 -18.34 -41.21 -36.08
C LYS A 3 -16.97 -41.18 -35.39
N ARG A 4 -15.92 -41.64 -36.10
CA ARG A 4 -14.50 -41.55 -35.69
C ARG A 4 -14.02 -40.12 -35.46
N ASN A 5 -14.40 -39.17 -36.30
CA ASN A 5 -13.98 -37.77 -36.19
C ASN A 5 -14.72 -37.06 -35.04
N ILE A 6 -15.97 -37.45 -34.78
CA ILE A 6 -16.74 -36.94 -33.63
C ILE A 6 -16.10 -37.40 -32.31
N VAL A 7 -15.72 -38.67 -32.21
CA VAL A 7 -15.05 -39.22 -31.01
C VAL A 7 -13.70 -38.54 -30.76
N LEU A 8 -12.91 -38.29 -31.81
CA LEU A 8 -11.61 -37.60 -31.68
C LEU A 8 -11.77 -36.15 -31.19
N VAL A 9 -12.76 -35.42 -31.67
CA VAL A 9 -13.04 -34.04 -31.22
C VAL A 9 -13.46 -34.02 -29.76
N ILE A 10 -14.34 -34.94 -29.33
CA ILE A 10 -14.77 -35.04 -27.93
C ILE A 10 -13.57 -35.33 -27.02
N PHE A 11 -12.68 -36.25 -27.41
CA PHE A 11 -11.49 -36.57 -26.64
C PHE A 11 -10.52 -35.39 -26.54
N SER A 12 -10.36 -34.63 -27.63
CA SER A 12 -9.54 -33.41 -27.66
C SER A 12 -10.06 -32.33 -26.71
N VAL A 13 -11.38 -32.13 -26.66
CA VAL A 13 -12.00 -31.13 -25.77
C VAL A 13 -11.84 -31.53 -24.30
N ILE A 14 -12.07 -32.81 -23.98
CA ILE A 14 -11.87 -33.33 -22.61
C ILE A 14 -10.41 -33.18 -22.17
N PHE A 15 -9.47 -33.45 -23.09
CA PHE A 15 -8.04 -33.31 -22.82
C PHE A 15 -7.63 -31.85 -22.53
N LEU A 16 -8.16 -30.89 -23.29
CA LEU A 16 -7.94 -29.46 -23.05
C LEU A 16 -8.50 -29.00 -21.69
N ILE A 17 -9.69 -29.47 -21.31
CA ILE A 17 -10.29 -29.16 -19.99
C ILE A 17 -9.46 -29.75 -18.84
N ALA A 18 -8.90 -30.95 -19.02
CA ALA A 18 -8.05 -31.55 -18.00
C ALA A 18 -6.74 -30.75 -17.80
N ILE A 19 -6.13 -30.27 -18.88
CA ILE A 19 -4.91 -29.45 -18.82
C ILE A 19 -5.17 -28.13 -18.08
N THR A 20 -6.24 -27.42 -18.43
CA THR A 20 -6.57 -26.13 -17.78
C THR A 20 -6.86 -26.30 -16.29
N PHE A 21 -7.52 -27.39 -15.90
CA PHE A 21 -7.78 -27.70 -14.49
C PHE A 21 -6.50 -27.99 -13.68
N VAL A 22 -5.52 -28.70 -14.27
CA VAL A 22 -4.23 -28.97 -13.62
C VAL A 22 -3.42 -27.70 -13.45
N MET A 23 -3.36 -26.83 -14.47
CA MET A 23 -2.67 -25.54 -14.39
C MET A 23 -3.28 -24.64 -13.30
N TYR A 24 -4.61 -24.58 -13.20
CA TYR A 24 -5.29 -23.83 -12.15
C TYR A 24 -4.92 -24.32 -10.74
N LYS A 25 -4.84 -25.64 -10.52
CA LYS A 25 -4.41 -26.18 -9.22
C LYS A 25 -2.94 -25.90 -8.89
N GLN A 26 -2.06 -25.75 -9.87
CA GLN A 26 -0.66 -25.39 -9.63
C GLN A 26 -0.48 -23.94 -9.22
N SER A 27 -1.32 -23.02 -9.71
CA SER A 27 -1.27 -21.60 -9.33
C SER A 27 -1.81 -21.30 -7.92
N VAL A 28 -2.58 -22.23 -7.33
CA VAL A 28 -3.18 -22.08 -5.98
C VAL A 28 -2.40 -22.87 -4.93
N LYS A 29 -1.21 -23.39 -5.24
CA LYS A 29 -0.32 -23.87 -4.18
C LYS A 29 0.26 -22.65 -3.48
N ASP A 30 -0.32 -22.40 -2.32
CA ASP A 30 0.04 -21.38 -1.35
C ASP A 30 1.54 -21.15 -1.29
N VAL A 31 1.93 -19.91 -1.59
CA VAL A 31 3.21 -19.36 -1.17
C VAL A 31 3.09 -19.12 0.33
N GLU A 32 3.09 -20.19 1.11
CA GLU A 32 3.43 -20.11 2.53
C GLU A 32 4.92 -19.85 2.60
N GLN A 33 5.30 -18.57 2.54
CA GLN A 33 6.63 -18.16 2.93
C GLN A 33 6.82 -18.57 4.39
N PRO A 34 7.89 -19.32 4.73
CA PRO A 34 8.24 -19.50 6.12
C PRO A 34 8.54 -18.12 6.69
N ILE A 35 7.77 -17.70 7.69
CA ILE A 35 8.08 -16.51 8.49
C ILE A 35 9.41 -16.81 9.14
N ALA A 36 10.50 -16.28 8.58
CA ALA A 36 11.79 -16.33 9.22
C ALA A 36 11.64 -15.67 10.59
N GLU A 37 11.96 -16.40 11.65
CA GLU A 37 12.06 -15.84 13.00
C GLU A 37 13.04 -14.66 12.94
N GLN A 38 12.51 -13.45 12.98
CA GLN A 38 13.31 -12.25 12.97
C GLN A 38 14.08 -12.22 14.29
N THR A 39 15.41 -12.26 14.20
CA THR A 39 16.28 -11.97 15.34
C THR A 39 15.88 -10.60 15.89
N PRO A 40 15.70 -10.41 17.22
CA PRO A 40 15.37 -9.10 17.76
C PRO A 40 16.51 -8.14 17.42
N ILE A 41 16.30 -7.30 16.42
CA ILE A 41 17.21 -6.20 16.12
C ILE A 41 17.12 -5.28 17.35
N ALA A 42 18.26 -4.95 17.94
CA ALA A 42 18.32 -3.96 19.00
C ALA A 42 17.57 -2.71 18.50
N GLN A 43 16.47 -2.35 19.16
CA GLN A 43 15.72 -1.15 18.81
C GLN A 43 16.62 0.04 19.09
N GLU A 44 17.23 0.60 18.05
CA GLU A 44 17.88 1.90 18.17
C GLU A 44 16.85 2.90 18.71
N GLU A 45 17.28 3.70 19.68
CA GLU A 45 16.42 4.70 20.31
C GLU A 45 16.09 5.77 19.27
N VAL A 46 14.85 5.77 18.79
CA VAL A 46 14.35 6.74 17.81
C VAL A 46 14.44 8.14 18.41
N GLN A 47 15.23 9.01 17.78
CA GLN A 47 15.40 10.39 18.25
C GLN A 47 14.22 11.26 17.80
N LYS A 48 13.44 11.76 18.77
CA LYS A 48 12.36 12.72 18.53
C LYS A 48 12.86 14.16 18.71
N THR A 49 12.51 15.03 17.76
CA THR A 49 12.66 16.49 17.89
C THR A 49 11.27 17.11 17.83
N ASP A 50 10.93 17.94 18.81
CA ASP A 50 9.62 18.60 18.92
C ASP A 50 9.73 20.05 18.46
N PHE A 51 8.78 20.49 17.64
CA PHE A 51 8.67 21.86 17.11
C PHE A 51 7.42 22.58 17.65
N GLY A 52 6.64 21.95 18.54
CA GLY A 52 5.42 22.53 19.09
C GLY A 52 4.39 22.81 17.99
N SER A 53 3.98 24.07 17.86
CA SER A 53 3.03 24.54 16.84
C SER A 53 3.71 25.05 15.56
N GLU A 54 5.03 25.01 15.47
CA GLU A 54 5.77 25.46 14.29
C GLU A 54 5.95 24.31 13.29
N LEU A 55 5.76 24.60 12.00
CA LEU A 55 6.06 23.64 10.94
C LEU A 55 7.57 23.37 10.87
N PRO A 56 8.00 22.10 10.72
CA PRO A 56 9.41 21.80 10.47
C PRO A 56 9.86 22.49 9.19
N SER A 57 11.08 23.04 9.16
CA SER A 57 11.57 23.82 8.03
C SER A 57 11.67 23.01 6.72
N ASP A 58 11.76 21.70 6.82
CA ASP A 58 11.82 20.76 5.71
C ASP A 58 10.50 20.03 5.43
N PHE A 59 9.40 20.45 6.07
CA PHE A 59 8.08 19.90 5.77
C PHE A 59 7.64 20.27 4.35
N PRO A 60 7.19 19.31 3.53
CA PRO A 60 6.78 19.59 2.15
C PRO A 60 5.62 20.60 2.09
N THR A 61 5.80 21.67 1.33
CA THR A 61 4.80 22.75 1.21
C THR A 61 3.66 22.45 0.24
N ASP A 62 3.81 21.40 -0.56
CA ASP A 62 2.85 20.95 -1.56
C ASP A 62 1.81 19.98 -1.00
N ILE A 63 2.07 19.36 0.16
CA ILE A 63 1.09 18.52 0.85
C ILE A 63 -0.07 19.42 1.32
N PRO A 64 -1.31 19.12 0.92
CA PRO A 64 -2.44 19.96 1.27
C PRO A 64 -2.73 19.88 2.77
N THR A 65 -2.96 21.04 3.37
CA THR A 65 -3.56 21.20 4.70
C THR A 65 -4.90 21.90 4.54
N GLU A 66 -5.78 21.76 5.54
CA GLU A 66 -7.05 22.48 5.53
C GLU A 66 -6.82 23.99 5.70
N GLU A 67 -7.53 24.82 4.95
CA GLU A 67 -7.35 26.28 5.06
C GLU A 67 -7.74 26.79 6.44
N GLY A 68 -6.88 27.61 7.04
CA GLY A 68 -7.14 28.26 8.32
C GLY A 68 -6.97 27.39 9.56
N VAL A 69 -6.47 26.15 9.42
CA VAL A 69 -6.14 25.32 10.59
C VAL A 69 -4.79 25.68 11.18
N GLU A 70 -4.73 25.73 12.51
CA GLU A 70 -3.48 25.91 13.25
C GLU A 70 -2.86 24.54 13.57
N VAL A 71 -1.54 24.46 13.56
CA VAL A 71 -0.81 23.24 13.95
C VAL A 71 -0.77 23.15 15.48
N GLU A 72 -1.30 22.06 16.02
CA GLU A 72 -1.27 21.77 17.46
C GLU A 72 0.02 21.08 17.88
N GLN A 73 0.54 20.20 17.02
CA GLN A 73 1.77 19.46 17.28
C GLN A 73 2.56 19.28 16.00
N SER A 74 3.87 19.32 16.14
CA SER A 74 4.82 19.19 15.06
C SER A 74 6.09 18.56 15.59
N TYR A 75 6.55 17.49 14.95
CA TYR A 75 7.75 16.79 15.38
C TYR A 75 8.41 16.03 14.23
N SER A 76 9.68 15.68 14.42
CA SER A 76 10.39 14.75 13.55
C SER A 76 10.86 13.53 14.32
N LEU A 77 10.87 12.38 13.66
CA LEU A 77 11.51 11.16 14.13
C LEU A 77 12.65 10.80 13.18
N ASN A 78 13.84 10.63 13.73
CA ASN A 78 15.01 10.20 12.98
C ASN A 78 15.26 8.71 13.21
N TYR A 79 15.28 7.96 12.12
CA TYR A 79 15.62 6.54 12.03
C TYR A 79 16.92 6.39 11.23
N GLU A 80 17.54 5.22 11.26
CA GLU A 80 18.69 4.93 10.40
C GLU A 80 18.31 5.10 8.92
N GLY A 81 18.90 6.08 8.25
CA GLY A 81 18.66 6.35 6.83
C GLY A 81 17.29 6.94 6.47
N GLN A 82 16.42 7.23 7.46
CA GLN A 82 15.07 7.75 7.23
C GLN A 82 14.72 8.85 8.23
N LYS A 83 14.05 9.90 7.74
CA LYS A 83 13.45 10.96 8.56
C LYS A 83 11.94 10.97 8.33
N GLN A 84 11.17 10.97 9.41
CA GLN A 84 9.72 11.20 9.37
C GLN A 84 9.43 12.60 9.91
N LEU A 85 8.58 13.35 9.21
CA LEU A 85 8.05 14.64 9.66
C LEU A 85 6.55 14.47 9.89
N THR A 86 6.06 14.96 11.02
CA THR A 86 4.65 14.85 11.40
C THR A 86 4.13 16.22 11.84
N ILE A 87 2.95 16.58 11.35
CA ILE A 87 2.14 17.68 11.88
C ILE A 87 0.76 17.14 12.30
N VAL A 88 0.15 17.78 13.30
CA VAL A 88 -1.18 17.47 13.81
C VAL A 88 -1.96 18.76 13.90
N PHE A 89 -3.19 18.75 13.39
CA PHE A 89 -4.10 19.90 13.41
C PHE A 89 -5.55 19.41 13.58
N PRO A 90 -6.44 20.24 14.14
CA PRO A 90 -7.86 19.93 14.23
C PRO A 90 -8.50 19.99 12.84
N ALA A 91 -8.99 18.85 12.36
CA ALA A 91 -9.69 18.76 11.09
C ALA A 91 -11.07 19.43 11.17
N THR A 92 -11.39 20.29 10.19
CA THR A 92 -12.73 20.84 9.97
C THR A 92 -13.53 20.01 8.95
N LYS A 93 -12.82 19.30 8.06
CA LYS A 93 -13.40 18.37 7.09
C LYS A 93 -13.81 17.06 7.75
N THR A 94 -14.80 16.39 7.15
CA THR A 94 -15.13 15.01 7.51
C THR A 94 -14.00 14.06 7.10
N VAL A 95 -13.96 12.87 7.71
CA VAL A 95 -13.00 11.81 7.35
C VAL A 95 -13.03 11.49 5.84
N LYS A 96 -14.23 11.46 5.25
CA LYS A 96 -14.41 11.17 3.82
C LYS A 96 -13.81 12.29 2.95
N GLU A 97 -14.05 13.54 3.30
CA GLU A 97 -13.51 14.69 2.56
C GLU A 97 -11.98 14.78 2.68
N ASN A 98 -11.42 14.51 3.87
CA ASN A 98 -9.98 14.45 4.05
C ASN A 98 -9.35 13.29 3.27
N TYR A 99 -9.98 12.12 3.27
CA TYR A 99 -9.54 11.01 2.42
C TYR A 99 -9.50 11.42 0.94
N THR A 100 -10.57 12.02 0.42
CA THR A 100 -10.62 12.50 -0.96
C THR A 100 -9.52 13.54 -1.24
N LEU A 101 -9.32 14.51 -0.34
CA LEU A 101 -8.28 15.54 -0.50
C LEU A 101 -6.88 14.93 -0.69
N TYR A 102 -6.50 13.99 0.18
CA TYR A 102 -5.19 13.36 0.11
C TYR A 102 -5.07 12.35 -1.03
N ALA A 103 -6.13 11.58 -1.32
CA ALA A 103 -6.15 10.65 -2.45
C ALA A 103 -5.96 11.40 -3.79
N ASP A 104 -6.70 12.50 -3.99
CA ASP A 104 -6.58 13.34 -5.18
C ASP A 104 -5.18 13.97 -5.31
N PHE A 105 -4.58 14.38 -4.19
CA PHE A 105 -3.20 14.90 -4.18
C PHE A 105 -2.19 13.83 -4.61
N LEU A 106 -2.27 12.64 -4.02
CA LEU A 106 -1.37 11.52 -4.34
C LEU A 106 -1.50 11.11 -5.82
N GLU A 107 -2.71 11.04 -6.35
CA GLU A 107 -2.95 10.75 -7.77
C GLU A 107 -2.34 11.83 -8.69
N LYS A 108 -2.53 13.12 -8.36
CA LYS A 108 -1.92 14.24 -9.11
C LYS A 108 -0.40 14.21 -9.10
N GLN A 109 0.21 13.71 -8.02
CA GLN A 109 1.66 13.52 -7.93
C GLN A 109 2.15 12.23 -8.64
N ASN A 110 1.26 11.48 -9.30
CA ASN A 110 1.53 10.19 -9.94
C ASN A 110 1.95 9.08 -8.95
N TRP A 111 1.48 9.14 -7.69
CA TRP A 111 1.71 8.09 -6.71
C TRP A 111 0.71 6.95 -6.93
N ILE A 112 1.17 5.71 -6.77
CA ILE A 112 0.31 4.53 -6.82
C ILE A 112 -0.34 4.34 -5.46
N VAL A 113 -1.65 4.57 -5.38
CA VAL A 113 -2.45 4.28 -4.19
C VAL A 113 -2.97 2.84 -4.31
N SER A 114 -2.45 1.91 -3.49
CA SER A 114 -3.02 0.56 -3.35
C SER A 114 -3.83 0.48 -2.06
N ASN A 115 -5.12 0.14 -2.18
CA ASN A 115 -5.99 -0.17 -1.04
C ASN A 115 -6.12 -1.67 -0.82
#